data_AF-A0A662G4Q8-F1
#
_entry.id   AF-A0A662G4Q8-F1
#
_cell.length_a   1.000
_cell.length_b   1.000
_cell.length_c   1.000
_cell.angle_alpha   90.00
_cell.angle_beta   90.00
_cell.angle_gamma   90.00
#
_symmetry.space_group_name_H-M   'P 1'
#
loop_
_entity.id
_entity.type
_entity.pdbx_description
1 polymer ?
#
loop_
_entity_poly.entity_id
_entity_poly.type
_entity_poly.pdbx_seq_one_letter_code
_entity_poly.pdbx_strand_id
1 'polypeptide(L)'
;MVSMKVFHVVTVGTAILSNFARTFKDEAEELKISSWGRLPPDHDDQKKAEASAHRGSKVFDRLLEYVDSDPYSASAELNAFYRFTDLYGPSRIEDIEVGLYTTDTGTGYLCGRIV
;
A
#
# COMPACT_ATOMS: atom_id res chain seq x y z
N MET A 1 15.86 -2.66 30.38
CA MET A 1 15.24 -3.54 29.36
C MET A 1 16.15 -3.53 28.15
N VAL A 2 16.46 -4.69 27.59
CA VAL A 2 17.20 -4.76 26.32
C VAL A 2 16.24 -4.29 25.22
N SER A 3 16.65 -3.31 24.42
CA SER A 3 15.91 -2.90 23.22
C SER A 3 15.94 -4.08 22.24
N MET A 4 14.74 -4.55 21.87
CA MET A 4 14.57 -5.68 20.95
C MET A 4 14.23 -5.10 19.59
N LYS A 5 15.15 -5.24 18.63
CA LYS A 5 14.87 -4.91 17.24
C LYS A 5 13.98 -5.98 16.62
N VAL A 6 12.95 -5.55 15.92
CA VAL A 6 12.00 -6.43 15.21
C VAL A 6 12.03 -6.09 13.73
N PHE A 7 12.27 -7.11 12.91
CA PHE A 7 12.21 -6.99 11.46
C PHE A 7 10.95 -7.66 10.93
N HIS A 8 10.09 -6.88 10.29
CA HIS A 8 8.87 -7.36 9.65
C HIS A 8 9.09 -7.57 8.16
N VAL A 9 8.81 -8.77 7.68
CA VAL A 9 8.76 -9.06 6.25
C VAL A 9 7.31 -9.08 5.81
N VAL A 10 6.95 -8.17 4.91
CA VAL A 10 5.55 -7.99 4.45
C VAL A 10 5.50 -8.12 2.94
N THR A 11 4.71 -9.08 2.46
CA THR A 11 4.33 -9.14 1.05
C THR A 11 3.25 -8.11 0.78
N VAL A 12 3.42 -7.28 -0.24
CA VAL A 12 2.48 -6.22 -0.59
C VAL A 12 1.67 -6.63 -1.82
N GLY A 13 0.36 -6.76 -1.63
CA GLY A 13 -0.59 -6.95 -2.72
C GLY A 13 -1.12 -5.63 -3.28
N THR A 14 -2.20 -5.73 -4.06
CA THR A 14 -2.87 -4.59 -4.70
C THR A 14 -4.20 -4.23 -4.01
N ALA A 15 -4.39 -4.64 -2.76
CA ALA A 15 -5.64 -4.47 -2.02
C ALA A 15 -6.03 -3.00 -1.87
N ILE A 16 -5.06 -2.11 -1.68
CA ILE A 16 -5.28 -0.65 -1.62
C ILE A 16 -6.08 -0.15 -2.84
N LEU A 17 -5.70 -0.58 -4.05
CA LEU A 17 -6.37 -0.18 -5.29
C LEU A 17 -7.80 -0.70 -5.35
N SER A 18 -8.02 -1.97 -4.99
CA SER A 18 -9.35 -2.58 -4.99
C SER A 18 -10.28 -1.95 -3.94
N ASN A 19 -9.75 -1.65 -2.76
CA ASN A 19 -10.49 -1.04 -1.66
C ASN A 19 -10.81 0.42 -1.95
N PHE A 20 -9.85 1.16 -2.53
CA PHE A 20 -10.07 2.53 -2.99
C PHE A 20 -11.16 2.58 -4.06
N ALA A 21 -11.05 1.76 -5.12
CA ALA A 21 -12.05 1.73 -6.20
C ALA A 21 -13.46 1.32 -5.72
N ARG A 22 -13.56 0.52 -4.67
CA ARG A 22 -14.84 0.16 -4.05
C ARG A 22 -15.43 1.30 -3.22
N THR A 23 -14.59 2.02 -2.48
CA THR A 23 -15.02 3.07 -1.53
C THR A 23 -15.25 4.41 -2.24
N PHE A 24 -14.37 4.77 -3.16
CA PHE A 24 -14.35 6.05 -3.89
C PHE A 24 -14.52 5.81 -5.39
N LYS A 25 -15.65 5.20 -5.76
CA LYS A 25 -15.89 4.72 -7.13
C LYS A 25 -15.73 5.83 -8.18
N ASP A 26 -16.37 6.98 -7.96
CA ASP A 26 -16.37 8.09 -8.91
C ASP A 26 -14.95 8.69 -9.07
N GLU A 27 -14.21 8.82 -7.96
CA GLU A 27 -12.81 9.29 -8.00
C GLU A 27 -11.89 8.29 -8.72
N ALA A 28 -12.09 6.98 -8.51
CA ALA A 28 -11.33 5.95 -9.19
C ALA A 28 -11.60 5.95 -10.71
N GLU A 29 -12.83 6.25 -11.13
CA GLU A 29 -13.19 6.42 -12.54
C GLU A 29 -12.54 7.69 -13.13
N GLU A 30 -12.55 8.81 -12.41
CA GLU A 30 -11.89 10.06 -12.83
C GLU A 30 -10.37 9.88 -13.00
N LEU A 31 -9.74 9.20 -12.04
CA LEU A 31 -8.32 8.85 -12.07
C LEU A 31 -7.99 7.73 -13.05
N LYS A 32 -8.99 7.05 -13.62
CA LYS A 32 -8.86 5.91 -14.54
C LYS A 32 -8.12 4.71 -13.93
N ILE A 33 -8.36 4.45 -12.64
CA ILE A 33 -7.70 3.37 -11.88
C ILE A 33 -8.67 2.30 -11.37
N SER A 34 -9.96 2.34 -11.72
CA SER A 34 -11.00 1.46 -11.17
C SER A 34 -10.71 -0.04 -11.31
N SER A 35 -9.95 -0.45 -12.33
CA SER A 35 -9.57 -1.86 -12.58
C SER A 35 -8.15 -2.22 -12.11
N TRP A 36 -7.37 -1.25 -11.63
CA TRP A 36 -5.93 -1.43 -11.40
C TRP A 36 -5.61 -2.54 -10.38
N GLY A 37 -6.50 -2.75 -9.41
CA GLY A 37 -6.33 -3.80 -8.40
C GLY A 37 -6.31 -5.24 -8.95
N ARG A 38 -6.71 -5.46 -10.20
CA ARG A 38 -6.84 -6.80 -10.82
C ARG A 38 -6.12 -6.91 -12.17
N LEU A 39 -5.21 -5.99 -12.50
CA LEU A 39 -4.49 -6.04 -13.76
C LEU A 39 -3.60 -7.28 -13.84
N PRO A 40 -3.56 -7.98 -14.99
CA PRO A 40 -2.53 -8.96 -15.23
C PRO A 40 -1.15 -8.28 -15.39
N PRO A 41 -0.04 -9.00 -15.17
CA PRO A 41 1.31 -8.42 -15.21
C PRO A 41 1.71 -7.79 -16.55
N ASP A 42 1.11 -8.23 -17.65
CA ASP A 42 1.41 -7.80 -19.03
C ASP A 42 0.47 -6.69 -19.54
N HIS A 43 -0.46 -6.21 -18.72
CA HIS A 43 -1.39 -5.16 -19.13
C HIS A 43 -0.69 -3.81 -19.33
N ASP A 44 -1.05 -3.07 -20.37
CA ASP A 44 -0.42 -1.77 -20.71
C ASP A 44 -0.52 -0.73 -19.57
N ASP A 45 -1.61 -0.76 -18.80
CA ASP A 45 -1.80 0.14 -17.66
C ASP A 45 -0.82 -0.10 -16.50
N GLN A 46 -0.08 -1.22 -16.49
CA GLN A 46 1.02 -1.41 -15.54
C GLN A 46 2.05 -0.26 -15.65
N LYS A 47 2.37 0.17 -16.88
CA LYS A 47 3.28 1.31 -17.09
C LYS A 47 2.73 2.62 -16.52
N LYS A 48 1.41 2.82 -16.58
CA LYS A 48 0.75 4.00 -16.01
C LYS A 48 0.78 3.97 -14.48
N ALA A 49 0.59 2.80 -13.89
CA ALA A 49 0.70 2.60 -12.45
C ALA A 49 2.12 2.88 -11.95
N GLU A 50 3.13 2.35 -12.64
CA GLU A 50 4.53 2.61 -12.33
C GLU A 50 4.90 4.08 -12.46
N ALA A 51 4.50 4.73 -13.57
CA ALA A 51 4.71 6.17 -13.78
C ALA A 51 4.00 7.03 -12.73
N SER A 52 2.98 6.50 -12.06
CA SER A 52 2.26 7.17 -11.00
C SER A 52 2.89 6.96 -9.62
N ALA A 53 3.89 6.09 -9.45
CA ALA A 53 4.44 5.68 -8.15
C ALA A 53 5.42 6.69 -7.54
N HIS A 54 5.03 7.96 -7.43
CA HIS A 54 5.82 9.02 -6.82
C HIS A 54 4.94 10.15 -6.27
N ARG A 55 5.46 10.87 -5.26
CA ARG A 55 4.81 12.09 -4.72
C ARG A 55 4.62 13.14 -5.81
N GLY A 56 3.50 13.86 -5.78
CA GLY A 56 3.11 14.83 -6.80
C GLY A 56 2.35 14.22 -7.98
N SER A 57 2.28 12.88 -8.08
CA SER A 57 1.29 12.22 -8.92
C SER A 57 -0.07 12.29 -8.24
N LYS A 58 -1.11 12.75 -8.96
CA LYS A 58 -2.48 12.78 -8.44
C LYS A 58 -2.97 11.43 -7.93
N VAL A 59 -2.59 10.35 -8.61
CA VAL A 59 -2.94 8.99 -8.20
C VAL A 59 -2.23 8.60 -6.90
N PHE A 60 -0.93 8.88 -6.80
CA PHE A 60 -0.14 8.56 -5.60
C PHE A 60 -0.64 9.31 -4.39
N ASP A 61 -0.75 10.63 -4.52
CA ASP A 61 -1.09 11.51 -3.41
C ASP A 61 -2.49 11.16 -2.87
N ARG A 62 -3.46 10.90 -3.77
CA ARG A 62 -4.81 10.53 -3.35
C ARG A 62 -4.89 9.15 -2.69
N LEU A 63 -4.15 8.16 -3.19
CA LEU A 63 -4.09 6.83 -2.57
C LEU A 63 -3.37 6.88 -1.21
N LEU A 64 -2.33 7.69 -1.08
CA LEU A 64 -1.64 7.90 0.19
C LEU A 64 -2.57 8.57 1.21
N GLU A 65 -3.28 9.64 0.82
CA GLU A 65 -4.28 10.29 1.68
C GLU A 65 -5.38 9.32 2.12
N TYR A 66 -5.84 8.45 1.23
CA TYR A 66 -6.79 7.40 1.58
C TYR A 66 -6.23 6.46 2.65
N VAL A 67 -5.02 5.96 2.46
CA VAL A 67 -4.36 5.04 3.40
C VAL A 67 -4.10 5.71 4.75
N ASP A 68 -3.62 6.96 4.74
CA ASP A 68 -3.36 7.74 5.96
C ASP A 68 -4.65 8.01 6.76
N SER A 69 -5.82 8.11 6.09
CA SER A 69 -7.10 8.38 6.75
C SER A 69 -7.64 7.19 7.57
N ASP A 70 -7.41 5.96 7.11
CA ASP A 70 -7.77 4.72 7.82
C ASP A 70 -6.92 3.54 7.33
N PRO A 71 -5.71 3.36 7.89
CA PRO A 71 -4.79 2.32 7.43
C PRO A 71 -5.31 0.90 7.70
N TYR A 72 -6.20 0.71 8.69
CA TYR A 72 -6.77 -0.59 9.03
C TYR A 72 -7.75 -1.09 7.97
N SER A 73 -8.55 -0.21 7.39
CA SER A 73 -9.50 -0.58 6.34
C SER A 73 -8.89 -0.54 4.94
N ALA A 74 -7.81 0.23 4.74
CA ALA A 74 -7.21 0.44 3.44
C ALA A 74 -6.45 -0.80 2.91
N SER A 75 -5.76 -1.53 3.78
CA SER A 75 -4.94 -2.70 3.41
C SER A 75 -4.92 -3.77 4.49
N ALA A 76 -4.94 -5.03 4.06
CA ALA A 76 -4.84 -6.18 4.96
C ALA A 76 -3.46 -6.23 5.64
N GLU A 77 -2.42 -5.87 4.89
CA GLU A 77 -1.03 -5.80 5.33
C GLU A 77 -0.86 -4.79 6.47
N LEU A 78 -1.36 -3.56 6.30
CA LEU A 78 -1.32 -2.52 7.33
C LEU A 78 -2.12 -2.92 8.57
N ASN A 79 -3.34 -3.43 8.39
CA ASN A 79 -4.16 -3.91 9.51
C ASN A 79 -3.45 -5.01 10.33
N ALA A 80 -2.81 -5.98 9.66
CA ALA A 80 -2.07 -7.04 10.33
C ALA A 80 -0.85 -6.49 11.07
N PHE A 81 -0.11 -5.58 10.43
CA PHE A 81 1.07 -4.94 11.01
C PHE A 81 0.73 -4.14 12.27
N TYR A 82 -0.22 -3.21 12.19
CA TYR A 82 -0.62 -2.38 13.33
C TYR A 82 -1.11 -3.21 14.52
N ARG A 83 -1.95 -4.22 14.26
CA ARG A 83 -2.45 -5.10 15.34
C ARG A 83 -1.34 -5.91 15.99
N PHE A 84 -0.37 -6.38 15.22
CA PHE A 84 0.78 -7.09 15.77
C PHE A 84 1.64 -6.14 16.62
N THR A 85 1.93 -4.94 16.12
CA THR A 85 2.77 -3.97 16.84
C THR A 85 2.11 -3.49 18.12
N ASP A 86 0.79 -3.34 18.13
CA ASP A 86 0.04 -2.94 19.34
C ASP A 86 0.09 -4.01 20.44
N LEU A 87 0.10 -5.30 20.07
CA LEU A 87 0.07 -6.41 21.02
C LEU A 87 1.47 -6.89 21.44
N TYR A 88 2.42 -6.87 20.51
CA TYR A 88 3.71 -7.56 20.63
C TYR A 88 4.90 -6.71 20.16
N GLY A 89 4.65 -5.50 19.65
CA GLY A 89 5.68 -4.63 19.12
C GLY A 89 6.60 -4.06 20.20
N PRO A 90 7.80 -3.60 19.81
CA PRO A 90 8.67 -2.86 20.72
C PRO A 90 8.04 -1.51 21.10
N SER A 91 8.45 -0.97 22.24
CA SER A 91 7.91 0.31 22.74
C SER A 91 8.38 1.54 21.94
N ARG A 92 9.38 1.39 21.07
CA ARG A 92 9.94 2.45 20.24
C ARG A 92 9.82 2.04 18.77
N ILE A 93 9.28 2.94 17.95
CA ILE A 93 9.16 2.73 16.50
C ILE A 93 10.52 2.56 15.82
N GLU A 94 11.57 3.16 16.40
CA GLU A 94 12.98 3.09 15.95
C GLU A 94 13.54 1.66 15.99
N ASP A 95 12.92 0.79 16.79
CA ASP A 95 13.28 -0.61 16.93
C ASP A 95 12.54 -1.50 15.92
N ILE A 96 11.70 -0.91 15.06
CA ILE A 96 10.95 -1.60 14.02
C ILE A 96 11.58 -1.30 12.66
N GLU A 97 11.94 -2.36 11.95
CA GLU A 97 12.37 -2.32 10.56
C GLU A 97 11.39 -3.13 9.71
N VAL A 98 11.04 -2.63 8.51
CA VAL A 98 10.07 -3.28 7.63
C VAL A 98 10.69 -3.50 6.25
N GLY A 99 10.71 -4.75 5.81
CA GLY A 99 11.05 -5.15 4.45
C GLY A 99 9.80 -5.45 3.64
N LEU A 100 9.53 -4.63 2.63
CA LEU A 100 8.40 -4.80 1.72
C LEU A 100 8.81 -5.60 0.48
N TYR A 101 7.99 -6.60 0.13
CA TYR A 101 8.19 -7.43 -1.06
C TYR A 101 6.97 -7.33 -1.97
N THR A 102 7.16 -6.76 -3.15
CA THR A 102 6.13 -6.61 -4.18
C THR A 102 6.40 -7.56 -5.35
N THR A 103 5.37 -7.82 -6.15
CA THR A 103 5.55 -8.36 -7.50
C THR A 103 6.15 -7.29 -8.42
N ASP A 104 7.01 -7.69 -9.36
CA ASP A 104 7.61 -6.83 -10.38
C ASP A 104 6.56 -6.44 -11.44
N THR A 105 5.70 -5.49 -11.05
CA THR A 105 4.54 -4.98 -11.78
C THR A 105 4.32 -3.54 -11.36
N GLY A 106 3.78 -2.70 -12.24
CA GLY A 106 3.56 -1.29 -11.91
C GLY A 106 2.59 -1.05 -10.77
N THR A 107 1.52 -1.86 -10.66
CA THR A 107 0.58 -1.77 -9.54
C THR A 107 1.18 -2.28 -8.23
N GLY A 108 1.99 -3.35 -8.28
CA GLY A 108 2.77 -3.82 -7.14
C GLY A 108 3.76 -2.77 -6.65
N TYR A 109 4.51 -2.15 -7.56
CA TYR A 109 5.44 -1.07 -7.24
C TYR A 109 4.74 0.15 -6.65
N LEU A 110 3.61 0.58 -7.24
CA LEU A 110 2.79 1.67 -6.72
C LEU A 110 2.33 1.39 -5.28
N CYS A 111 1.74 0.22 -5.01
CA CYS A 111 1.28 -0.14 -3.67
C CYS A 111 2.43 -0.24 -2.66
N GLY A 112 3.57 -0.82 -3.05
CA GLY A 112 4.75 -0.90 -2.17
C GLY A 112 5.41 0.44 -1.87
N ARG A 113 5.11 1.49 -2.65
CA ARG A 113 5.56 2.87 -2.37
C ARG A 113 4.59 3.66 -1.49
N ILE A 114 3.35 3.18 -1.36
CA ILE A 114 2.30 3.80 -0.54
C ILE A 114 2.33 3.24 0.89
N VAL A 115 2.49 1.92 1.02
CA VAL A 115 2.74 1.22 2.30
C VAL A 115 4.06 1.69 2.90
#